data_AF-A0A2P4T7J1-F1
#
_entry.id   AF-A0A2P4T7J1-F1
#
_cell.length_a   1.000
_cell.length_b   1.000
_cell.length_c   1.000
_cell.angle_alpha   90.00
_cell.angle_beta   90.00
_cell.angle_gamma   90.00
#
_symmetry.space_group_name_H-M   'P 1'
#
loop_
_entity.id
_entity.type
_entity.pdbx_description
1 polymer ?
#
loop_
_entity_poly.entity_id
_entity_poly.type
_entity_poly.pdbx_seq_one_letter_code
_entity_poly.pdbx_strand_id
1 'polypeptide(L)'
;MTETAICIGSFTAVKTLWEVRIQKINEELRKEKEFRERSAGRLLLVWEEKATLAKLKEKVINEDGRAVLKIEEEEWKVLYIGQLTGLQELLLSYNRIKSVPKEISNCISLERLELGVNRNICDLPPQLSDLRKLSHIDLCMNQFTTIPSALLSMPNLEWLDMGGNQLQKLPDAIDRFVNFRDNPLELEITLPACENTEEEEQQEMFGIEFMHMYIQESLKKTGNVESCTSDASPIITANTEGT
;
A
#
# COMPACT_ATOMS: atom_id res chain seq x y z
N MET A 1 78.19 -27.48 -54.19
CA MET A 1 77.37 -27.16 -53.01
C MET A 1 76.13 -26.44 -53.52
N THR A 2 75.03 -27.15 -53.70
CA THR A 2 73.76 -26.59 -54.13
C THR A 2 72.83 -26.59 -52.92
N GLU A 3 72.67 -25.41 -52.32
CA GLU A 3 71.69 -25.16 -51.27
C GLU A 3 70.29 -25.50 -51.78
N THR A 4 69.67 -26.48 -51.14
CA THR A 4 68.23 -26.68 -51.24
C THR A 4 67.55 -25.53 -50.52
N ALA A 5 67.16 -24.51 -51.27
CA ALA A 5 66.26 -23.47 -50.80
C ALA A 5 64.89 -24.11 -50.47
N ILE A 6 64.76 -24.59 -49.24
CA ILE A 6 63.50 -25.10 -48.70
C ILE A 6 62.52 -23.92 -48.67
N CYS A 7 61.37 -24.09 -49.31
CA CYS A 7 60.37 -23.04 -49.48
C CYS A 7 59.67 -22.74 -48.14
N ILE A 8 60.32 -21.93 -47.29
CA ILE A 8 59.87 -21.51 -45.95
C ILE A 8 58.49 -20.81 -46.00
N GLY A 9 58.14 -20.21 -47.14
CA GLY A 9 56.85 -19.56 -47.38
C GLY A 9 55.65 -20.51 -47.36
N SER A 10 55.81 -21.78 -47.77
CA SER A 10 54.70 -22.76 -47.79
C SER A 10 54.39 -23.28 -46.38
N PHE A 11 55.43 -23.58 -45.59
CA PHE A 11 55.26 -24.08 -44.22
C PHE A 11 54.66 -23.03 -43.28
N THR A 12 55.09 -21.77 -43.40
CA THR A 12 54.54 -20.65 -42.62
C THR A 12 53.10 -20.33 -43.00
N ALA A 13 52.74 -20.41 -44.29
CA ALA A 13 51.35 -20.28 -44.74
C ALA A 13 50.45 -21.42 -44.21
N VAL A 14 50.92 -22.67 -44.24
CA VAL A 14 50.15 -23.80 -43.69
C VAL A 14 49.99 -23.70 -42.18
N LYS A 15 51.05 -23.28 -41.46
CA LYS A 15 51.02 -23.08 -40.01
C LYS A 15 50.02 -21.98 -39.61
N THR A 16 50.07 -20.82 -40.25
CA THR A 16 49.15 -19.71 -39.97
C THR A 16 47.70 -20.09 -40.29
N LEU A 17 47.48 -20.83 -41.37
CA LEU A 17 46.14 -21.33 -41.74
C LEU A 17 45.60 -22.36 -40.73
N TRP A 18 46.47 -23.20 -40.17
CA TRP A 18 46.14 -24.09 -39.06
C TRP A 18 45.83 -23.34 -37.76
N GLU A 19 46.63 -22.33 -37.41
CA GLU A 19 46.42 -21.50 -36.22
C GLU A 19 45.09 -20.76 -36.27
N VAL A 20 44.73 -20.16 -37.42
CA VAL A 20 43.42 -19.52 -37.64
C VAL A 20 42.28 -20.54 -37.50
N ARG A 21 42.46 -21.77 -37.99
CA ARG A 21 41.44 -22.81 -37.89
C ARG A 21 41.24 -23.28 -36.44
N ILE A 22 42.31 -23.42 -35.68
CA ILE A 22 42.25 -23.71 -34.23
C ILE A 22 41.55 -22.58 -33.48
N GLN A 23 41.91 -21.32 -33.77
CA GLN A 23 41.25 -20.16 -33.15
C GLN A 23 39.75 -20.14 -33.43
N LYS A 24 39.34 -20.42 -34.68
CA LYS A 24 37.93 -20.49 -35.06
C LYS A 24 37.18 -21.59 -34.29
N ILE A 25 37.77 -22.79 -34.19
CA ILE A 25 37.18 -23.91 -33.44
C ILE A 25 37.04 -23.57 -31.95
N ASN A 26 38.06 -22.96 -31.35
CA ASN A 26 38.03 -22.56 -29.95
C ASN A 26 36.95 -21.48 -29.68
N GLU A 27 36.76 -20.55 -30.62
CA GLU A 27 35.71 -19.53 -30.50
C GLU A 27 34.29 -20.11 -30.66
N GLU A 28 34.10 -21.08 -31.57
CA GLU A 28 32.83 -21.81 -31.70
C GLU A 28 32.50 -22.61 -30.42
N LEU A 29 33.48 -23.32 -29.85
CA LEU A 29 33.36 -24.03 -28.58
C LEU A 29 33.01 -23.08 -27.42
N ARG A 30 33.61 -21.88 -27.39
CA ARG A 30 33.31 -20.86 -26.38
C ARG A 30 31.85 -20.40 -26.48
N LYS A 31 31.38 -20.08 -27.69
CA LYS A 31 29.99 -19.70 -27.94
C LYS A 31 29.00 -20.79 -27.57
N GLU A 32 29.32 -22.06 -27.85
CA GLU A 32 28.47 -23.19 -27.46
C GLU A 32 28.40 -23.36 -25.93
N LYS A 33 29.53 -23.20 -25.22
CA LYS A 33 29.55 -23.21 -23.75
C LYS A 33 28.72 -22.07 -23.16
N GLU A 34 28.92 -20.84 -23.64
CA GLU A 34 28.13 -19.67 -23.21
C GLU A 34 26.63 -19.88 -23.49
N PHE A 35 26.27 -20.47 -24.63
CA PHE A 35 24.88 -20.80 -24.94
C PHE A 35 24.32 -21.87 -24.00
N ARG A 36 25.08 -22.94 -23.71
CA ARG A 36 24.69 -23.98 -22.74
C ARG A 36 24.55 -23.42 -21.34
N GLU A 37 25.46 -22.59 -20.88
CA GLU A 37 25.40 -21.94 -19.57
C GLU A 37 24.20 -20.99 -19.46
N ARG A 38 23.93 -20.19 -20.50
CA ARG A 38 22.71 -19.36 -20.56
C ARG A 38 21.43 -20.19 -20.59
N SER A 39 21.46 -21.36 -21.22
CA SER A 39 20.31 -22.26 -21.29
C SER A 39 20.11 -23.01 -19.97
N ALA A 40 21.19 -23.46 -19.35
CA ALA A 40 21.20 -24.10 -18.04
C ALA A 40 20.77 -23.12 -16.94
N GLY A 41 21.23 -21.87 -16.99
CA GLY A 41 20.80 -20.81 -16.07
C GLY A 41 19.31 -20.50 -16.23
N ARG A 42 18.79 -20.43 -17.46
CA ARG A 42 17.35 -20.30 -17.72
C ARG A 42 16.55 -21.48 -17.19
N LEU A 43 17.05 -22.71 -17.39
CA LEU A 43 16.40 -23.90 -16.83
C LEU A 43 16.42 -23.87 -15.31
N LEU A 44 17.56 -23.57 -14.69
CA LEU A 44 17.71 -23.49 -13.23
C LEU A 44 16.71 -22.52 -12.63
N LEU A 45 16.56 -21.32 -13.22
CA LEU A 45 15.56 -20.35 -12.82
C LEU A 45 14.15 -20.99 -12.84
N VAL A 46 13.73 -21.54 -13.98
CA VAL A 46 12.42 -22.20 -14.13
C VAL A 46 12.20 -23.34 -13.12
N TRP A 47 13.25 -24.10 -12.78
CA TRP A 47 13.17 -25.14 -11.75
C TRP A 47 12.96 -24.54 -10.35
N GLU A 48 13.63 -23.44 -10.01
CA GLU A 48 13.39 -22.70 -8.76
C GLU A 48 11.96 -22.14 -8.68
N GLU A 49 11.44 -21.57 -9.78
CA GLU A 49 10.05 -21.10 -9.87
C GLU A 49 9.05 -22.24 -9.59
N LYS A 50 9.29 -23.42 -10.21
CA LYS A 50 8.43 -24.58 -10.02
C LYS A 50 8.52 -25.15 -8.61
N ALA A 51 9.70 -25.16 -8.01
CA ALA A 51 9.90 -25.65 -6.66
C ALA A 51 9.20 -24.74 -5.61
N THR A 52 9.31 -23.43 -5.77
CA THR A 52 8.61 -22.46 -4.90
C THR A 52 7.09 -22.57 -5.06
N LEU A 53 6.59 -22.68 -6.29
CA LEU A 53 5.17 -22.90 -6.53
C LEU A 53 4.65 -24.20 -5.92
N ALA A 54 5.42 -25.29 -5.99
CA ALA A 54 5.03 -26.57 -5.39
C ALA A 54 4.88 -26.44 -3.87
N LYS A 55 5.83 -25.78 -3.20
CA LYS A 55 5.75 -25.48 -1.76
C LYS A 55 4.53 -24.62 -1.42
N LEU A 56 4.24 -23.61 -2.24
CA LEU A 56 3.06 -22.77 -2.04
C LEU A 56 1.78 -23.57 -2.13
N LYS A 57 1.66 -24.44 -3.16
CA LYS A 57 0.48 -25.28 -3.35
C LYS A 57 0.26 -26.25 -2.20
N GLU A 58 1.32 -26.75 -1.58
CA GLU A 58 1.23 -27.59 -0.38
C GLU A 58 0.73 -26.79 0.84
N LYS A 59 1.08 -25.50 0.92
CA LYS A 59 0.59 -24.58 1.97
C LYS A 59 -0.83 -24.05 1.71
N VAL A 60 -1.43 -24.32 0.55
CA VAL A 60 -2.84 -23.98 0.31
C VAL A 60 -3.69 -24.99 1.07
N ILE A 61 -4.38 -24.50 2.09
CA ILE A 61 -5.29 -25.27 2.91
C ILE A 61 -6.70 -25.06 2.35
N ASN A 62 -7.48 -26.13 2.28
CA ASN A 62 -8.91 -26.04 1.96
C ASN A 62 -9.69 -25.95 3.27
N GLU A 63 -10.00 -24.74 3.71
CA GLU A 63 -10.83 -24.49 4.88
C GLU A 63 -12.27 -24.20 4.43
N ASP A 64 -13.23 -25.00 4.86
CA ASP A 64 -14.67 -24.83 4.53
C ASP A 64 -14.99 -24.76 3.03
N GLY A 65 -14.16 -25.42 2.20
CA GLY A 65 -14.29 -25.38 0.74
C GLY A 65 -13.66 -24.16 0.07
N ARG A 66 -13.01 -23.29 0.85
CA ARG A 66 -12.21 -22.16 0.36
C ARG A 66 -10.72 -22.47 0.32
N ALA A 67 -10.06 -22.03 -0.75
CA ALA A 67 -8.61 -22.13 -0.87
C ALA A 67 -7.95 -20.97 -0.13
N VAL A 68 -7.35 -21.27 1.03
CA VAL A 68 -6.68 -20.31 1.92
C VAL A 68 -5.18 -20.55 1.86
N LEU A 69 -4.41 -19.50 1.61
CA LEU A 69 -2.96 -19.52 1.67
C LEU A 69 -2.48 -18.60 2.78
N LYS A 70 -1.90 -19.21 3.81
CA LYS A 70 -1.26 -18.49 4.92
C LYS A 70 0.25 -18.62 4.80
N ILE A 71 0.95 -17.49 4.77
CA ILE A 71 2.42 -17.45 4.76
C ILE A 71 2.89 -16.64 5.95
N GLU A 72 3.73 -17.26 6.78
CA GLU A 72 4.40 -16.64 7.91
C GLU A 72 5.92 -16.66 7.65
N GLU A 73 6.56 -15.51 7.86
CA GLU A 73 8.00 -15.22 7.69
C GLU A 73 8.57 -15.26 6.26
N GLU A 74 9.83 -14.78 6.12
CA GLU A 74 10.63 -14.26 4.97
C GLU A 74 10.58 -14.95 3.56
N GLU A 75 9.55 -15.73 3.20
CA GLU A 75 9.47 -16.42 1.90
C GLU A 75 8.83 -15.59 0.76
N TRP A 76 8.17 -14.45 1.04
CA TRP A 76 7.41 -13.68 0.04
C TRP A 76 8.24 -13.14 -1.14
N LYS A 77 9.56 -12.99 -0.99
CA LYS A 77 10.41 -12.25 -1.94
C LYS A 77 10.50 -12.89 -3.35
N VAL A 78 10.08 -14.14 -3.56
CA VAL A 78 10.20 -14.86 -4.85
C VAL A 78 9.00 -15.75 -5.17
N LEU A 79 7.79 -15.38 -4.76
CA LEU A 79 6.62 -16.27 -4.90
C LEU A 79 5.86 -16.01 -6.19
N TYR A 80 5.79 -17.03 -7.04
CA TYR A 80 4.96 -17.09 -8.26
C TYR A 80 3.48 -17.29 -7.90
N ILE A 81 2.94 -16.44 -7.02
CA ILE A 81 1.55 -16.54 -6.56
C ILE A 81 0.56 -16.39 -7.71
N GLY A 82 0.96 -15.70 -8.79
CA GLY A 82 0.11 -15.49 -9.95
C GLY A 82 -0.31 -16.75 -10.68
N GLN A 83 0.25 -17.93 -10.35
CA GLN A 83 -0.23 -19.21 -10.88
C GLN A 83 -1.34 -19.87 -10.02
N LEU A 84 -1.68 -19.28 -8.87
CA LEU A 84 -2.71 -19.77 -7.96
C LEU A 84 -4.08 -19.14 -8.27
N THR A 85 -4.59 -19.38 -9.48
CA THR A 85 -5.83 -18.76 -9.98
C THR A 85 -7.10 -19.11 -9.18
N GLY A 86 -7.06 -20.23 -8.46
CA GLY A 86 -8.15 -20.71 -7.60
C GLY A 86 -8.07 -20.24 -6.14
N LEU A 87 -7.06 -19.44 -5.77
CA LEU A 87 -6.91 -18.94 -4.41
C LEU A 87 -8.02 -17.95 -4.06
N GLN A 88 -8.65 -18.12 -2.89
CA GLN A 88 -9.74 -17.26 -2.42
C GLN A 88 -9.31 -16.37 -1.26
N GLU A 89 -8.47 -16.86 -0.36
CA GLU A 89 -7.98 -16.06 0.76
C GLU A 89 -6.45 -16.09 0.81
N LEU A 90 -5.84 -14.91 0.91
CA LEU A 90 -4.40 -14.74 1.01
C LEU A 90 -4.05 -14.00 2.31
N LEU A 91 -3.50 -14.75 3.26
CA LEU A 91 -3.20 -14.28 4.61
C LEU A 91 -1.69 -14.09 4.77
N LEU A 92 -1.26 -12.83 4.72
CA LEU A 92 0.14 -12.41 4.74
C LEU A 92 0.43 -11.37 5.83
N SER A 93 -0.45 -11.28 6.82
CA SER A 93 -0.26 -10.39 7.97
C SER A 93 0.97 -10.80 8.78
N TYR A 94 1.58 -9.84 9.48
CA TYR A 94 2.76 -10.03 10.34
C TYR A 94 4.03 -10.49 9.60
N ASN A 95 4.19 -10.08 8.35
CA ASN A 95 5.40 -10.33 7.57
C ASN A 95 6.28 -9.07 7.45
N ARG A 96 7.34 -9.15 6.65
CA ARG A 96 8.23 -8.01 6.30
C ARG A 96 8.16 -7.69 4.82
N ILE A 97 6.95 -7.72 4.26
CA ILE A 97 6.72 -7.50 2.83
C ILE A 97 7.02 -6.04 2.51
N LYS A 98 7.89 -5.84 1.52
CA LYS A 98 8.23 -4.50 1.02
C LYS A 98 7.28 -4.03 -0.08
N SER A 99 6.84 -4.94 -0.93
CA SER A 99 5.97 -4.62 -2.05
C SER A 99 5.09 -5.81 -2.42
N VAL A 100 3.90 -5.49 -2.94
CA VAL A 100 2.97 -6.47 -3.50
C VAL A 100 3.25 -6.58 -5.00
N PRO A 101 3.57 -7.77 -5.52
CA PRO A 101 3.85 -7.98 -6.94
C PRO A 101 2.56 -7.84 -7.76
N LYS A 102 2.66 -7.28 -8.98
CA LYS A 102 1.50 -7.10 -9.88
C LYS A 102 0.83 -8.42 -10.23
N GLU A 103 1.56 -9.53 -10.17
CA GLU A 103 1.12 -10.89 -10.45
C GLU A 103 0.00 -11.37 -9.49
N ILE A 104 -0.22 -10.68 -8.36
CA ILE A 104 -1.39 -10.93 -7.49
C ILE A 104 -2.71 -10.80 -8.25
N SER A 105 -2.78 -9.94 -9.27
CA SER A 105 -3.95 -9.74 -10.14
C SER A 105 -4.37 -11.02 -10.89
N ASN A 106 -3.47 -11.99 -11.05
CA ASN A 106 -3.81 -13.27 -11.69
C ASN A 106 -4.60 -14.21 -10.75
N CYS A 107 -4.67 -13.92 -9.46
CA CYS A 107 -5.48 -14.66 -8.49
C CYS A 107 -6.96 -14.24 -8.61
N ILE A 108 -7.57 -14.49 -9.78
CA ILE A 108 -8.91 -13.99 -10.15
C ILE A 108 -10.04 -14.43 -9.20
N SER A 109 -9.80 -15.46 -8.39
CA SER A 109 -10.77 -15.98 -7.42
C SER A 109 -10.63 -15.35 -6.03
N LEU A 110 -9.66 -14.43 -5.83
CA LEU A 110 -9.35 -13.88 -4.53
C LEU A 110 -10.51 -13.01 -4.00
N GLU A 111 -10.96 -13.32 -2.80
CA GLU A 111 -12.07 -12.70 -2.07
C GLU A 111 -11.58 -11.92 -0.84
N ARG A 112 -10.49 -12.39 -0.21
CA ARG A 112 -9.87 -11.77 0.97
C ARG A 112 -8.36 -11.65 0.83
N LEU A 113 -7.83 -10.47 1.14
CA LEU A 113 -6.40 -10.17 1.18
C LEU A 113 -6.01 -9.52 2.50
N GLU A 114 -5.17 -10.19 3.28
CA GLU A 114 -4.64 -9.63 4.53
C GLU A 114 -3.14 -9.35 4.41
N LEU A 115 -2.78 -8.08 4.54
CA LEU A 115 -1.40 -7.57 4.47
C LEU A 115 -1.09 -6.69 5.70
N GLY A 116 -1.82 -6.89 6.80
CA GLY A 116 -1.65 -6.14 8.03
C GLY A 116 -0.26 -6.32 8.64
N VAL A 117 0.24 -5.29 9.33
CA VAL A 117 1.47 -5.36 10.14
C VAL A 117 2.71 -5.75 9.31
N ASN A 118 2.78 -5.34 8.04
CA ASN A 118 3.95 -5.58 7.18
C ASN A 118 5.02 -4.47 7.26
N ARG A 119 4.70 -3.35 7.91
CA ARG A 119 5.57 -2.22 8.26
C ARG A 119 6.21 -1.46 7.09
N ASN A 120 6.27 -1.98 5.87
CA ASN A 120 7.03 -1.38 4.76
C ASN A 120 6.21 -1.18 3.48
N ILE A 121 4.96 -1.66 3.44
CA ILE A 121 4.11 -1.47 2.26
C ILE A 121 3.63 -0.02 2.25
N CYS A 122 3.87 0.68 1.16
CA CYS A 122 3.44 2.07 0.96
C CYS A 122 2.56 2.28 -0.28
N ASP A 123 2.46 1.28 -1.15
CA ASP A 123 1.64 1.33 -2.36
C ASP A 123 1.20 -0.08 -2.78
N LEU A 124 0.18 -0.15 -3.64
CA LEU A 124 -0.36 -1.38 -4.23
C LEU A 124 -0.31 -1.30 -5.76
N PRO A 125 -0.09 -2.44 -6.45
CA PRO A 125 -0.07 -2.43 -7.91
C PRO A 125 -1.44 -2.03 -8.47
N PRO A 126 -1.51 -1.19 -9.51
CA PRO A 126 -2.78 -0.74 -10.10
C PRO A 126 -3.64 -1.91 -10.62
N GLN A 127 -2.99 -3.01 -11.03
CA GLN A 127 -3.64 -4.25 -11.47
C GLN A 127 -4.44 -4.95 -10.37
N LEU A 128 -4.26 -4.57 -9.09
CA LEU A 128 -5.09 -5.11 -8.00
C LEU A 128 -6.58 -4.79 -8.22
N SER A 129 -6.89 -3.70 -8.91
CA SER A 129 -8.26 -3.31 -9.29
C SER A 129 -8.97 -4.31 -10.23
N ASP A 130 -8.21 -5.17 -10.91
CA ASP A 130 -8.75 -6.21 -11.80
C ASP A 130 -9.39 -7.37 -11.02
N LEU A 131 -9.10 -7.50 -9.72
CA LEU A 131 -9.67 -8.53 -8.85
C LEU A 131 -11.12 -8.23 -8.51
N ARG A 132 -12.03 -8.63 -9.41
CA ARG A 132 -13.47 -8.34 -9.28
C ARG A 132 -14.15 -9.04 -8.09
N LYS A 133 -13.59 -10.09 -7.52
CA LYS A 133 -14.17 -10.81 -6.38
C LYS A 133 -13.66 -10.32 -5.02
N LEU A 134 -12.60 -9.52 -5.01
CA LEU A 134 -11.92 -9.11 -3.79
C LEU A 134 -12.80 -8.10 -3.05
N SER A 135 -13.27 -8.50 -1.87
CA SER A 135 -14.25 -7.77 -1.06
C SER A 135 -13.70 -7.32 0.29
N HIS A 136 -12.67 -8.00 0.79
CA HIS A 136 -12.06 -7.73 2.09
C HIS A 136 -10.57 -7.49 1.95
N ILE A 137 -10.09 -6.33 2.39
CA ILE A 137 -8.66 -5.99 2.38
C ILE A 137 -8.22 -5.42 3.73
N ASP A 138 -7.23 -6.03 4.36
CA ASP A 138 -6.53 -5.51 5.53
C ASP A 138 -5.14 -4.97 5.14
N LEU A 139 -4.91 -3.68 5.36
CA LEU A 139 -3.64 -2.96 5.17
C LEU A 139 -3.20 -2.25 6.46
N CYS A 140 -3.73 -2.62 7.62
CA CYS A 140 -3.40 -1.95 8.88
C CYS A 140 -1.89 -2.00 9.18
N MET A 141 -1.38 -1.03 9.93
CA MET A 141 0.00 -1.01 10.43
C MET A 141 1.07 -1.12 9.30
N ASN A 142 0.91 -0.29 8.27
CA ASN A 142 1.82 -0.15 7.13
C ASN A 142 2.31 1.31 6.98
N GLN A 143 2.80 1.71 5.79
CA GLN A 143 3.35 3.05 5.52
C GLN A 143 2.60 3.77 4.38
N PHE A 144 1.29 3.53 4.23
CA PHE A 144 0.50 4.25 3.22
C PHE A 144 0.35 5.73 3.60
N THR A 145 0.72 6.63 2.70
CA THR A 145 0.56 8.09 2.85
C THR A 145 -0.71 8.63 2.19
N THR A 146 -1.20 7.90 1.19
CA THR A 146 -2.44 8.17 0.46
C THR A 146 -3.15 6.84 0.20
N ILE A 147 -4.44 6.91 -0.12
CA ILE A 147 -5.21 5.72 -0.51
C ILE A 147 -4.88 5.41 -1.99
N PRO A 148 -4.36 4.21 -2.31
CA PRO A 148 -4.06 3.84 -3.69
C PRO A 148 -5.30 3.89 -4.58
N SER A 149 -5.15 4.45 -5.78
CA SER A 149 -6.24 4.55 -6.77
C SER A 149 -6.83 3.19 -7.14
N ALA A 150 -6.02 2.13 -7.05
CA ALA A 150 -6.47 0.75 -7.22
C ALA A 150 -7.68 0.44 -6.33
N LEU A 151 -7.62 0.79 -5.04
CA LEU A 151 -8.68 0.50 -4.06
C LEU A 151 -9.97 1.29 -4.33
N LEU A 152 -9.83 2.54 -4.81
CA LEU A 152 -10.96 3.40 -5.15
C LEU A 152 -11.74 2.87 -6.37
N SER A 153 -11.05 2.20 -7.29
CA SER A 153 -11.62 1.66 -8.54
C SER A 153 -12.17 0.23 -8.44
N MET A 154 -11.97 -0.46 -7.30
CA MET A 154 -12.50 -1.80 -7.11
C MET A 154 -14.02 -1.76 -6.99
N PRO A 155 -14.81 -2.58 -7.70
CA PRO A 155 -16.27 -2.49 -7.67
C PRO A 155 -16.91 -3.18 -6.45
N ASN A 156 -16.31 -4.28 -5.96
CA ASN A 156 -16.91 -5.15 -4.94
C ASN A 156 -16.19 -5.11 -3.59
N LEU A 157 -15.35 -4.10 -3.35
CA LEU A 157 -14.71 -3.93 -2.04
C LEU A 157 -15.77 -3.48 -1.02
N GLU A 158 -15.94 -4.26 0.04
CA GLU A 158 -16.95 -4.01 1.10
C GLU A 158 -16.28 -3.55 2.39
N TRP A 159 -15.11 -4.13 2.71
CA TRP A 159 -14.37 -3.88 3.93
C TRP A 159 -12.91 -3.55 3.64
N LEU A 160 -12.45 -2.42 4.19
CA LEU A 160 -11.07 -1.95 4.07
C LEU A 160 -10.56 -1.49 5.44
N ASP A 161 -9.45 -2.05 5.90
CA ASP A 161 -8.73 -1.53 7.07
C ASP A 161 -7.40 -0.91 6.65
N MET A 162 -7.23 0.37 6.94
CA MET A 162 -5.98 1.11 6.75
C MET A 162 -5.55 1.80 8.04
N GLY A 163 -5.96 1.30 9.21
CA GLY A 163 -5.57 1.84 10.51
C GLY A 163 -4.06 1.79 10.74
N GLY A 164 -3.50 2.75 11.49
CA GLY A 164 -2.07 2.78 11.83
C GLY A 164 -1.15 2.97 10.62
N ASN A 165 -1.60 3.76 9.64
CA ASN A 165 -0.81 4.19 8.48
C ASN A 165 -0.38 5.67 8.61
N GLN A 166 0.09 6.28 7.53
CA GLN A 166 0.53 7.68 7.48
C GLN A 166 -0.38 8.52 6.57
N LEU A 167 -1.66 8.15 6.47
CA LEU A 167 -2.62 8.86 5.62
C LEU A 167 -2.78 10.30 6.08
N GLN A 168 -2.62 11.25 5.15
CA GLN A 168 -2.77 12.68 5.42
C GLN A 168 -4.12 13.22 4.98
N LYS A 169 -4.65 12.72 3.85
CA LYS A 169 -5.91 13.17 3.27
C LYS A 169 -6.77 11.98 2.87
N LEU A 170 -8.08 12.12 3.04
CA LEU A 170 -9.07 11.18 2.54
C LEU A 170 -9.73 11.78 1.28
N PRO A 171 -10.06 10.96 0.27
CA PRO A 171 -10.89 11.39 -0.84
C PRO A 171 -12.33 11.69 -0.38
N ASP A 172 -12.96 12.66 -1.02
CA ASP A 172 -14.28 13.21 -0.63
C ASP A 172 -15.44 12.20 -0.69
N ALA A 173 -15.25 11.08 -1.42
CA ALA A 173 -16.26 10.05 -1.61
C ALA A 173 -15.70 8.67 -1.27
N ILE A 174 -15.95 8.22 -0.04
CA ILE A 174 -15.77 6.83 0.40
C ILE A 174 -17.12 6.33 0.92
N ASP A 175 -17.78 5.48 0.14
CA ASP A 175 -19.10 4.90 0.48
C ASP A 175 -18.98 3.46 0.99
N ARG A 176 -17.90 3.16 1.72
CA ARG A 176 -17.49 1.80 2.11
C ARG A 176 -17.21 1.71 3.59
N PHE A 177 -17.23 0.49 4.14
CA PHE A 177 -16.83 0.28 5.53
C PHE A 177 -15.30 0.37 5.62
N VAL A 178 -14.80 1.53 6.03
CA VAL A 178 -13.36 1.80 6.09
C VAL A 178 -12.89 2.20 7.48
N ASN A 179 -11.82 1.56 7.94
CA ASN A 179 -11.13 1.91 9.18
C ASN A 179 -9.86 2.73 8.88
N PHE A 180 -9.81 3.97 9.37
CA PHE A 180 -8.66 4.87 9.23
C PHE A 180 -8.06 5.31 10.57
N ARG A 181 -8.35 4.60 11.68
CA ARG A 181 -7.82 4.94 13.00
C ARG A 181 -6.30 5.06 13.01
N ASP A 182 -5.76 5.84 13.94
CA ASP A 182 -4.30 5.97 14.15
C ASP A 182 -3.52 6.47 12.91
N ASN A 183 -4.18 7.23 12.02
CA ASN A 183 -3.55 7.95 10.92
C ASN A 183 -3.43 9.46 11.23
N PRO A 184 -2.37 10.15 10.77
CA PRO A 184 -2.19 11.59 10.94
C PRO A 184 -3.01 12.39 9.91
N LEU A 185 -4.34 12.21 9.92
CA LEU A 185 -5.25 12.89 9.00
C LEU A 185 -5.31 14.39 9.29
N GLU A 186 -5.10 15.21 8.26
CA GLU A 186 -5.26 16.67 8.35
C GLU A 186 -6.76 17.02 8.21
N LEU A 187 -7.31 17.68 9.23
CA LEU A 187 -8.69 18.15 9.22
C LEU A 187 -8.73 19.56 8.62
N GLU A 188 -8.96 19.68 7.31
CA GLU A 188 -9.23 20.99 6.69
C GLU A 188 -10.68 21.41 7.01
N ILE A 189 -10.90 22.02 8.18
CA ILE A 189 -12.15 22.72 8.46
C ILE A 189 -12.10 24.05 7.70
N THR A 190 -12.67 24.09 6.50
CA THR A 190 -12.99 25.36 5.86
C THR A 190 -14.34 25.82 6.39
N LEU A 191 -14.33 26.81 7.29
CA LEU A 191 -15.55 27.54 7.60
C LEU A 191 -16.03 28.22 6.31
N PRO A 192 -17.33 28.13 5.95
CA PRO A 192 -17.85 28.92 4.84
C PRO A 192 -17.54 30.39 5.09
N ALA A 193 -17.14 31.11 4.04
CA ALA A 193 -16.95 32.55 4.15
C ALA A 193 -18.29 33.17 4.59
N CYS A 194 -18.28 33.87 5.72
CA CYS A 194 -19.44 34.58 6.23
C CYS A 194 -19.73 35.76 5.28
N GLU A 195 -20.73 35.61 4.42
CA GLU A 195 -21.12 36.67 3.48
C GLU A 195 -22.00 37.75 4.16
N ASN A 196 -22.57 37.46 5.33
CA ASN A 196 -23.55 38.32 6.00
C ASN A 196 -23.18 38.58 7.47
N THR A 197 -22.38 39.62 7.71
CA THR A 197 -22.03 40.09 9.08
C THR A 197 -23.26 40.43 9.93
N GLU A 198 -24.36 40.84 9.28
CA GLU A 198 -25.63 41.13 9.97
C GLU A 198 -26.33 39.87 10.52
N GLU A 199 -26.15 38.71 9.88
CA GLU A 199 -26.74 37.45 10.36
C GLU A 199 -25.95 36.88 11.55
N GLU A 200 -24.63 37.07 11.59
CA GLU A 200 -23.79 36.72 12.76
C GLU A 200 -24.13 37.58 13.98
N GLU A 201 -24.23 38.91 13.82
CA GLU A 201 -24.60 39.79 14.93
C GLU A 201 -26.00 39.44 15.49
N GLN A 202 -26.94 39.08 14.61
CA GLN A 202 -28.27 38.61 15.03
C GLN A 202 -28.20 37.25 15.72
N GLN A 203 -27.46 36.28 15.17
CA GLN A 203 -27.31 34.95 15.79
C GLN A 203 -26.58 35.01 17.14
N GLU A 204 -25.55 35.86 17.26
CA GLU A 204 -24.88 36.14 18.53
C GLU A 204 -25.82 36.82 19.51
N MET A 205 -26.60 37.81 19.07
CA MET A 205 -27.60 38.48 19.90
C MET A 205 -28.68 37.50 20.40
N PHE A 206 -29.19 36.62 19.54
CA PHE A 206 -30.12 35.56 19.95
C PHE A 206 -29.47 34.56 20.92
N GLY A 207 -28.21 34.18 20.69
CA GLY A 207 -27.47 33.30 21.59
C GLY A 207 -27.26 33.93 22.97
N ILE A 208 -26.90 35.20 23.02
CA ILE A 208 -26.73 35.98 24.26
C ILE A 208 -28.08 36.15 24.97
N GLU A 209 -29.14 36.52 24.26
CA GLU A 209 -30.49 36.67 24.83
C GLU A 209 -31.01 35.35 25.40
N PHE A 210 -30.78 34.25 24.69
CA PHE A 210 -31.14 32.91 25.15
C PHE A 210 -30.38 32.54 26.44
N MET A 211 -29.07 32.78 26.48
CA MET A 211 -28.26 32.54 27.68
C MET A 211 -28.71 33.41 28.86
N HIS A 212 -29.02 34.68 28.61
CA HIS A 212 -29.53 35.58 29.64
C HIS A 212 -30.89 35.14 30.18
N MET A 213 -31.80 34.71 29.30
CA MET A 213 -33.11 34.13 29.68
C MET A 213 -32.93 32.85 30.49
N TYR A 214 -32.05 31.94 30.06
CA TYR A 214 -31.76 30.70 30.76
C TYR A 214 -31.21 30.95 32.17
N ILE A 215 -30.30 31.92 32.31
CA ILE A 215 -29.74 32.34 33.60
C ILE A 215 -30.87 32.91 34.49
N GLN A 216 -31.73 33.79 33.97
CA GLN A 216 -32.84 34.34 34.75
C GLN A 216 -33.85 33.29 35.18
N GLU A 217 -34.16 32.33 34.32
CA GLU A 217 -35.07 31.24 34.64
C GLU A 217 -34.46 30.27 35.67
N SER A 218 -33.14 30.04 35.57
CA SER A 218 -32.39 29.29 36.58
C SER A 218 -32.38 30.00 37.93
N LEU A 219 -32.18 31.32 37.95
CA LEU A 219 -32.24 32.15 39.17
C LEU A 219 -33.65 32.23 39.77
N LYS A 220 -34.71 32.21 38.95
CA LYS A 220 -36.10 32.10 39.44
C LYS A 220 -36.39 30.74 40.07
N LYS A 221 -35.82 29.66 39.53
CA LYS A 221 -35.94 28.32 40.11
C LYS A 221 -35.18 28.19 41.42
N THR A 222 -34.05 28.86 41.59
CA THR A 222 -33.30 28.89 42.87
C THR A 222 -33.88 29.91 43.87
N GLY A 223 -34.49 30.99 43.41
CA GLY A 223 -35.13 32.03 44.23
C GLY A 223 -36.43 31.61 44.93
N ASN A 224 -36.91 30.38 44.71
CA ASN A 224 -38.00 29.78 45.49
C ASN A 224 -37.48 28.95 46.68
N VAL A 225 -36.17 28.98 46.94
CA VAL A 225 -35.55 28.48 48.17
C VAL A 225 -34.81 29.64 48.85
N GLU A 226 -35.56 30.26 49.76
CA GLU A 226 -35.11 31.05 50.91
C GLU A 226 -34.41 32.40 50.68
N SER A 227 -35.08 33.41 51.25
CA SER A 227 -34.55 34.71 51.63
C SER A 227 -33.19 34.58 52.33
N CYS A 228 -32.18 35.31 51.84
CA CYS A 228 -31.17 35.91 52.70
C CYS A 228 -30.52 37.11 52.02
N THR A 229 -30.57 38.21 52.75
CA THR A 229 -30.00 39.53 52.47
C THR A 229 -28.49 39.50 52.29
N SER A 230 -27.96 40.25 51.32
CA SER A 230 -27.05 41.38 51.58
C SER A 230 -26.47 41.94 50.30
N ASP A 231 -26.47 43.27 50.22
CA ASP A 231 -25.85 44.12 49.21
C ASP A 231 -24.45 43.70 48.78
N ALA A 232 -24.25 43.55 47.47
CA ALA A 232 -23.04 43.96 46.77
C ALA A 232 -23.32 43.99 45.26
N SER A 233 -23.51 45.19 44.72
CA SER A 233 -23.47 45.42 43.27
C SER A 233 -22.01 45.47 42.81
N PRO A 234 -21.56 44.66 41.84
CA PRO A 234 -20.30 44.94 41.15
C PRO A 234 -20.57 45.96 40.05
N ILE A 235 -19.99 47.15 40.21
CA ILE A 235 -19.88 48.15 39.13
C ILE A 235 -18.79 47.64 38.18
N ILE A 236 -19.15 47.34 36.94
CA ILE A 236 -18.19 47.10 35.86
C ILE A 236 -18.08 48.40 35.07
N THR A 237 -17.01 49.16 35.29
CA THR A 237 -16.63 50.28 34.41
C THR A 237 -15.80 49.75 33.26
N ALA A 238 -16.28 49.93 32.02
CA ALA A 238 -15.52 49.71 30.81
C ALA A 238 -14.50 50.84 30.63
N ASN A 239 -13.21 50.52 30.65
CA ASN A 239 -12.16 51.43 30.22
C ASN A 239 -12.01 51.31 28.70
N THR A 240 -12.63 52.24 27.98
CA THR A 240 -12.20 52.62 26.64
C THR A 240 -11.16 53.72 26.77
N GLU A 241 -9.91 53.47 26.39
CA GLU A 241 -9.06 54.52 25.83
C GLU A 241 -7.92 53.87 25.04
N GLY A 242 -8.01 54.03 23.73
CA GLY A 242 -6.89 53.86 22.81
C GLY A 242 -6.29 55.24 22.51
N THR A 243 -4.96 55.27 22.50
CA THR A 243 -4.10 56.10 21.66
C THR A 243 -2.80 55.33 21.46
#